data_AF-A0A7V2UHR9-F1
#
_entry.id   AF-A0A7V2UHR9-F1
#
_cell.length_a   1.000
_cell.length_b   1.000
_cell.length_c   1.000
_cell.angle_alpha   90.00
_cell.angle_beta   90.00
_cell.angle_gamma   90.00
#
_symmetry.space_group_name_H-M   'P 1'
#
loop_
_entity.id
_entity.type
_entity.pdbx_description
1 polymer ?
#
loop_
_entity_poly.entity_id
_entity_poly.type
_entity_poly.pdbx_seq_one_letter_code
_entity_poly.pdbx_strand_id
1 'polypeptide(L)'
;MRRPAWSTSLTSDDFYRSLPALPAFEAAMNVDLHADLPDDWWVVVADVVDSTRAIAAGDYKQVNTVGVACIAAVVNVDRTVAIPYLFGGDGAMLAVPERLKAAAASALRGAQRLAAQSFGLDLRAGMVHTSALRSQGHWVRLAKVALSEQVSLPVFSGRGWEEAERLLKAGDGAAFERIHAADEPAEADFKGFECRWQHVPSVRGHKLSLIVAATSTDAVVNQATYRRVLAALQERVGDTEQHHPLRVDQLNLTFRSGLLANESRVRTHGQGWLARWRYILRLYGLNLAG
;
A
#
# COMPACT_ATOMS: atom_id res chain seq x y z
N MET A 1 4.95 25.13 -21.45
CA MET A 1 4.91 23.80 -22.11
C MET A 1 3.53 23.22 -21.92
N ARG A 2 2.84 22.83 -23.01
CA ARG A 2 1.53 22.18 -22.94
C ARG A 2 1.70 20.79 -22.34
N ARG A 3 1.03 20.52 -21.21
CA ARG A 3 0.98 19.21 -20.56
C ARG A 3 0.29 18.20 -21.50
N PRO A 4 0.67 16.92 -21.49
CA PRO A 4 -0.03 15.90 -22.27
C PRO A 4 -1.50 15.88 -21.83
N ALA A 5 -2.39 16.16 -22.79
CA ALA A 5 -3.83 16.01 -22.60
C ALA A 5 -4.14 14.52 -22.66
N TRP A 6 -4.37 13.89 -21.52
CA TRP A 6 -4.89 12.53 -21.46
C TRP A 6 -6.30 12.56 -22.06
N SER A 7 -6.53 11.74 -23.09
CA SER A 7 -7.77 11.75 -23.87
C SER A 7 -8.98 11.44 -22.99
N THR A 8 -10.00 12.29 -23.05
CA THR A 8 -11.29 12.21 -22.35
C THR A 8 -12.22 11.07 -22.83
N SER A 9 -11.67 9.99 -23.41
CA SER A 9 -12.45 8.86 -23.92
C SER A 9 -12.11 7.50 -23.29
N LEU A 10 -11.27 7.47 -22.25
CA LEU A 10 -11.14 6.29 -21.37
C LEU A 10 -12.15 6.47 -20.23
N THR A 11 -12.93 5.44 -19.91
CA THR A 11 -13.63 5.42 -18.62
C THR A 11 -12.60 5.67 -17.52
N SER A 12 -12.92 6.56 -16.56
CA SER A 12 -12.00 6.97 -15.50
C SER A 12 -11.34 5.77 -14.81
N ASP A 13 -12.03 4.64 -14.74
CA ASP A 13 -11.55 3.35 -14.21
C ASP A 13 -10.23 2.83 -14.81
N ASP A 14 -9.97 3.10 -16.10
CA ASP A 14 -8.74 2.64 -16.78
C ASP A 14 -7.57 3.62 -16.61
N PHE A 15 -7.78 4.75 -15.92
CA PHE A 15 -6.79 5.80 -15.71
C PHE A 15 -5.43 5.23 -15.28
N TYR A 16 -5.38 4.50 -14.16
CA TYR A 16 -4.10 4.02 -13.62
C TYR A 16 -3.44 2.96 -14.52
N ARG A 17 -4.26 2.08 -15.13
CA ARG A 17 -3.80 1.08 -16.11
C ARG A 17 -3.15 1.77 -17.32
N SER A 18 -3.73 2.87 -17.78
CA SER A 18 -3.29 3.59 -18.99
C SER A 18 -2.04 4.45 -18.80
N LEU A 19 -1.63 4.76 -17.56
CA LEU A 19 -0.41 5.52 -17.33
C LEU A 19 0.81 4.81 -17.97
N PRO A 20 1.77 5.54 -18.56
CA PRO A 20 3.02 4.94 -18.98
C PRO A 20 3.83 4.55 -17.75
N ALA A 21 4.49 3.39 -17.81
CA ALA A 21 5.42 2.99 -16.77
C ALA A 21 6.75 3.73 -16.96
N LEU A 22 7.23 4.37 -15.88
CA LEU A 22 8.53 5.00 -15.83
C LEU A 22 9.62 3.94 -15.69
N PRO A 23 10.79 4.14 -16.33
CA PRO A 23 11.82 3.09 -16.42
C PRO A 23 12.61 2.89 -15.13
N ALA A 24 12.61 3.87 -14.24
CA ALA A 24 13.41 3.84 -13.02
C ALA A 24 12.82 4.75 -11.93
N PHE A 25 13.27 4.54 -10.69
CA PHE A 25 12.84 5.32 -9.53
C PHE A 25 13.19 6.81 -9.65
N GLU A 26 14.35 7.13 -10.22
CA GLU A 26 14.83 8.49 -10.45
C GLU A 26 13.88 9.30 -11.35
N ALA A 27 13.29 8.64 -12.35
CA ALA A 27 12.30 9.27 -13.23
C ALA A 27 11.02 9.60 -12.44
N ALA A 28 10.60 8.74 -11.52
CA ALA A 28 9.45 8.96 -10.63
C ALA A 28 9.68 10.07 -9.58
N MET A 29 10.89 10.61 -9.45
CA MET A 29 11.11 11.85 -8.68
C MET A 29 10.74 13.10 -9.47
N ASN A 30 10.47 12.96 -10.77
CA ASN A 30 9.93 14.05 -11.57
C ASN A 30 8.41 14.09 -11.52
N VAL A 31 7.88 14.90 -10.60
CA VAL A 31 6.44 15.08 -10.39
C VAL A 31 5.68 15.63 -11.62
N ASP A 32 6.39 16.19 -12.61
CA ASP A 32 5.81 16.60 -13.89
C ASP A 32 5.47 15.41 -14.80
N LEU A 33 6.05 14.23 -14.55
CA LEU A 33 5.71 12.98 -15.22
C LEU A 33 4.50 12.28 -14.58
N HIS A 34 3.96 12.83 -13.49
CA HIS A 34 2.82 12.25 -12.80
C HIS A 34 1.52 12.87 -13.34
N ALA A 35 0.49 12.04 -13.47
CA ALA A 35 -0.83 12.48 -13.90
C ALA A 35 -1.71 12.83 -12.68
N ASP A 36 -2.56 13.83 -12.82
CA ASP A 36 -3.57 14.16 -11.81
C ASP A 36 -4.55 12.99 -11.62
N LEU A 37 -4.78 12.61 -10.37
CA LEU A 37 -5.82 11.63 -10.04
C LEU A 37 -7.17 12.19 -10.51
N PRO A 38 -8.03 11.39 -11.19
CA PRO A 38 -9.30 11.87 -11.69
C PRO A 38 -10.22 12.33 -10.55
N ASP A 39 -11.06 13.32 -10.84
CA ASP A 39 -11.88 13.96 -9.81
C ASP A 39 -12.98 13.05 -9.27
N ASP A 40 -13.40 12.04 -10.02
CA ASP A 40 -14.39 11.02 -9.68
C ASP A 40 -13.77 9.78 -9.00
N TRP A 41 -12.56 9.90 -8.45
CA TRP A 41 -11.92 8.87 -7.65
C TRP A 41 -11.96 9.20 -6.17
N TRP A 42 -11.79 8.19 -5.33
CA TRP A 42 -11.65 8.28 -3.89
C TRP A 42 -10.24 7.92 -3.47
N VAL A 43 -9.65 8.77 -2.62
CA VAL A 43 -8.45 8.43 -1.87
C VAL A 43 -8.88 7.64 -0.64
N VAL A 44 -8.40 6.41 -0.52
CA VAL A 44 -8.67 5.50 0.58
C VAL A 44 -7.46 5.48 1.50
N VAL A 45 -7.70 5.60 2.80
CA VAL A 45 -6.67 5.52 3.84
C VAL A 45 -7.09 4.56 4.93
N ALA A 46 -6.17 3.71 5.37
CA ALA A 46 -6.34 2.80 6.48
C ALA A 46 -5.08 2.75 7.33
N ASP A 47 -5.22 2.60 8.65
CA ASP A 47 -4.13 2.72 9.62
C ASP A 47 -4.47 1.96 10.91
N VAL A 48 -3.49 1.23 11.48
CA VAL A 48 -3.64 0.52 12.74
C VAL A 48 -3.52 1.50 13.91
N VAL A 49 -4.54 1.55 14.76
CA VAL A 49 -4.56 2.42 15.95
C VAL A 49 -3.50 1.96 16.95
N ASP A 50 -2.75 2.91 17.52
CA ASP A 50 -1.66 2.68 18.47
C ASP A 50 -0.59 1.67 17.97
N SER A 51 -0.32 1.63 16.67
CA SER A 51 0.66 0.74 16.04
C SER A 51 2.04 0.79 16.71
N THR A 52 2.51 1.97 17.12
CA THR A 52 3.78 2.15 17.85
C THR A 52 3.85 1.32 19.13
N ARG A 53 2.75 1.29 19.91
CA ARG A 53 2.68 0.49 21.14
C ARG A 53 2.67 -1.00 20.82
N ALA A 54 1.89 -1.41 19.81
CA ALA A 54 1.85 -2.81 19.38
C ALA A 54 3.22 -3.29 18.87
N ILE A 55 3.92 -2.47 18.09
CA ILE A 55 5.28 -2.75 17.62
C ILE A 55 6.25 -2.89 18.80
N ALA A 56 6.18 -1.98 19.77
CA ALA A 56 6.99 -2.05 20.99
C ALA A 56 6.72 -3.32 21.82
N ALA A 57 5.50 -3.87 21.76
CA ALA A 57 5.13 -5.14 22.37
C ALA A 57 5.56 -6.39 21.56
N GLY A 58 6.19 -6.20 20.39
CA GLY A 58 6.66 -7.28 19.53
C GLY A 58 5.71 -7.67 18.39
N ASP A 59 4.59 -6.96 18.23
CA ASP A 59 3.52 -7.30 17.27
C ASP A 59 3.72 -6.71 15.87
N TYR A 60 4.94 -6.27 15.54
CA TYR A 60 5.22 -5.63 14.25
C TYR A 60 4.76 -6.45 13.03
N LYS A 61 4.88 -7.78 13.08
CA LYS A 61 4.39 -8.65 11.98
C LYS A 61 2.87 -8.64 11.87
N GLN A 62 2.16 -8.57 12.99
CA GLN A 62 0.71 -8.54 13.04
C GLN A 62 0.20 -7.19 12.49
N VAL A 63 0.84 -6.09 12.91
CA VAL A 63 0.60 -4.74 12.39
C VAL A 63 0.77 -4.69 10.86
N ASN A 64 1.92 -5.16 10.35
CA ASN A 64 2.15 -5.22 8.90
C ASN A 64 1.18 -6.15 8.17
N THR A 65 0.79 -7.26 8.81
CA THR A 65 -0.18 -8.20 8.24
C THR A 65 -1.53 -7.52 8.04
N VAL A 66 -2.01 -6.75 9.03
CA VAL A 66 -3.26 -6.01 8.93
C VAL A 66 -3.19 -4.95 7.82
N GLY A 67 -2.10 -4.18 7.76
CA GLY A 67 -1.91 -3.16 6.72
C GLY A 67 -1.84 -3.75 5.30
N VAL A 68 -1.22 -4.91 5.09
CA VAL A 68 -1.22 -5.57 3.77
C VAL A 68 -2.55 -6.29 3.48
N ALA A 69 -3.23 -6.82 4.50
CA ALA A 69 -4.52 -7.47 4.32
C ALA A 69 -5.61 -6.49 3.87
N CYS A 70 -5.59 -5.23 4.33
CA CYS A 70 -6.54 -4.23 3.83
C CYS A 70 -6.29 -3.89 2.35
N ILE A 71 -5.04 -3.86 1.89
CA ILE A 71 -4.70 -3.73 0.46
C ILE A 71 -5.30 -4.90 -0.32
N ALA A 72 -5.04 -6.14 0.13
CA ALA A 72 -5.55 -7.33 -0.54
C ALA A 72 -7.08 -7.33 -0.63
N ALA A 73 -7.78 -6.93 0.45
CA ALA A 73 -9.22 -6.84 0.47
C ALA A 73 -9.75 -5.86 -0.60
N VAL A 74 -9.17 -4.66 -0.68
CA VAL A 74 -9.64 -3.63 -1.63
C VAL A 74 -9.23 -3.96 -3.07
N VAL A 75 -8.02 -4.45 -3.33
CA VAL A 75 -7.60 -4.86 -4.69
C VAL A 75 -8.45 -6.01 -5.25
N ASN A 76 -8.99 -6.86 -4.38
CA ASN A 76 -9.79 -8.01 -4.81
C ASN A 76 -11.26 -7.69 -5.07
N VAL A 77 -11.75 -6.48 -4.78
CA VAL A 77 -13.16 -6.12 -5.05
C VAL A 77 -13.49 -6.21 -6.53
N ASP A 78 -12.53 -5.83 -7.39
CA ASP A 78 -12.62 -5.96 -8.84
C ASP A 78 -11.21 -6.04 -9.44
N ARG A 79 -10.79 -7.25 -9.79
CA ARG A 79 -9.47 -7.51 -10.39
C ARG A 79 -9.33 -7.02 -11.83
N THR A 80 -10.42 -6.52 -12.44
CA THR A 80 -10.36 -5.91 -13.77
C THR A 80 -9.89 -4.46 -13.72
N VAL A 81 -9.94 -3.80 -12.55
CA VAL A 81 -9.43 -2.44 -12.35
C VAL A 81 -8.03 -2.48 -11.75
N ALA A 82 -7.12 -1.70 -12.33
CA ALA A 82 -5.82 -1.48 -11.71
C ALA A 82 -5.96 -0.46 -10.58
N ILE A 83 -5.92 -0.92 -9.33
CA ILE A 83 -5.99 -0.06 -8.14
C ILE A 83 -4.57 0.29 -7.69
N PRO A 84 -4.13 1.56 -7.76
CA PRO A 84 -2.85 1.98 -7.18
C PRO A 84 -2.93 1.95 -5.65
N TYR A 85 -1.88 1.43 -5.01
CA TYR A 85 -1.76 1.39 -3.57
C TYR A 85 -0.33 1.67 -3.09
N LEU A 86 -0.21 2.17 -1.87
CA LEU A 86 1.03 2.34 -1.14
C LEU A 86 0.87 1.70 0.24
N PHE A 87 1.84 0.88 0.63
CA PHE A 87 1.88 0.27 1.96
C PHE A 87 2.75 1.13 2.89
N GLY A 88 2.19 1.54 4.03
CA GLY A 88 2.86 2.41 5.01
C GLY A 88 3.60 1.67 6.13
N GLY A 89 3.41 0.35 6.25
CA GLY A 89 3.88 -0.45 7.39
C GLY A 89 2.73 -0.85 8.31
N ASP A 90 2.08 0.11 8.93
CA ASP A 90 0.91 -0.09 9.81
C ASP A 90 -0.42 0.27 9.16
N GLY A 91 -0.38 0.66 7.90
CA GLY A 91 -1.54 1.10 7.15
C GLY A 91 -1.33 1.00 5.66
N ALA A 92 -2.32 1.50 4.93
CA ALA A 92 -2.27 1.55 3.49
C ALA A 92 -3.02 2.76 2.96
N MET A 93 -2.61 3.13 1.76
CA MET A 93 -3.23 4.17 0.96
C MET A 93 -3.57 3.59 -0.40
N LEU A 94 -4.77 3.86 -0.89
CA LEU A 94 -5.20 3.42 -2.21
C LEU A 94 -5.96 4.54 -2.91
N ALA A 95 -6.15 4.41 -4.21
CA ALA A 95 -7.14 5.21 -4.92
C ALA A 95 -8.08 4.30 -5.71
N VAL A 96 -9.39 4.53 -5.61
CA VAL A 96 -10.42 3.72 -6.29
C VAL A 96 -11.37 4.63 -7.07
N PRO A 97 -11.86 4.23 -8.25
CA PRO A 97 -12.89 4.99 -8.97
C PRO A 97 -14.23 4.97 -8.20
N GLU A 98 -15.09 5.97 -8.42
CA GLU A 98 -16.43 6.10 -7.81
C GLU A 98 -17.21 4.78 -7.80
N ARG A 99 -17.21 4.05 -8.92
CA ARG A 99 -17.97 2.81 -9.05
C ARG A 99 -17.54 1.71 -8.06
N LEU A 100 -16.30 1.76 -7.57
CA LEU A 100 -15.76 0.79 -6.61
C LEU A 100 -15.85 1.26 -5.16
N LYS A 101 -16.30 2.50 -4.91
CA LYS A 101 -16.39 3.09 -3.56
C LYS A 101 -17.13 2.17 -2.59
N ALA A 102 -18.37 1.76 -2.92
CA ALA A 102 -19.19 0.95 -2.03
C ALA A 102 -18.59 -0.44 -1.75
N ALA A 103 -18.02 -1.08 -2.78
CA ALA A 103 -17.36 -2.37 -2.64
C ALA A 103 -16.07 -2.27 -1.82
N ALA A 104 -15.27 -1.22 -2.03
CA ALA A 104 -14.09 -0.93 -1.24
C ALA A 104 -14.44 -0.64 0.23
N ALA A 105 -15.54 0.06 0.51
CA ALA A 105 -16.03 0.29 1.87
C ALA A 105 -16.38 -1.04 2.56
N SER A 106 -17.07 -1.95 1.85
CA SER A 106 -17.36 -3.29 2.35
C SER A 106 -16.09 -4.10 2.65
N ALA A 107 -15.13 -4.09 1.73
CA ALA A 107 -13.84 -4.76 1.90
C ALA A 107 -13.04 -4.22 3.08
N LEU A 108 -13.04 -2.91 3.30
CA LEU A 108 -12.39 -2.29 4.46
C LEU A 108 -13.05 -2.72 5.76
N ARG A 109 -14.39 -2.79 5.84
CA ARG A 109 -15.08 -3.32 7.04
C ARG A 109 -14.69 -4.77 7.30
N GLY A 110 -14.57 -5.60 6.26
CA GLY A 110 -14.07 -6.96 6.38
C GLY A 110 -12.62 -7.01 6.90
N ALA A 111 -11.75 -6.09 6.44
CA ALA A 111 -10.39 -5.95 6.95
C ALA A 111 -10.35 -5.47 8.41
N GLN A 112 -11.26 -4.58 8.83
CA GLN A 112 -11.41 -4.15 10.23
C GLN A 112 -11.81 -5.33 11.12
N ARG A 113 -12.77 -6.15 10.68
CA ARG A 113 -13.18 -7.38 11.38
C ARG A 113 -12.02 -8.38 11.48
N LEU A 114 -11.26 -8.58 10.40
CA LEU A 114 -10.05 -9.40 10.41
C LEU A 114 -9.04 -8.92 11.45
N ALA A 115 -8.73 -7.62 11.47
CA ALA A 115 -7.78 -7.01 12.40
C ALA A 115 -8.18 -7.28 13.86
N ALA A 116 -9.44 -6.97 14.21
CA ALA A 116 -9.96 -7.14 15.56
C ALA A 116 -10.00 -8.61 15.98
N GLN A 117 -10.61 -9.47 15.16
CA GLN A 117 -10.90 -10.85 15.55
C GLN A 117 -9.68 -11.79 15.46
N SER A 118 -8.75 -11.53 14.54
CA SER A 118 -7.62 -12.45 14.28
C SER A 118 -6.30 -12.00 14.88
N PHE A 119 -6.18 -10.70 15.18
CA PHE A 119 -4.94 -10.10 15.69
C PHE A 119 -5.13 -9.24 16.94
N GLY A 120 -6.38 -8.96 17.37
CA GLY A 120 -6.64 -8.07 18.51
C GLY A 120 -6.20 -6.64 18.26
N LEU A 121 -6.13 -6.24 16.98
CA LEU A 121 -5.70 -4.90 16.55
C LEU A 121 -6.92 -4.11 16.06
N ASP A 122 -6.92 -2.80 16.33
CA ASP A 122 -7.93 -1.89 15.79
C ASP A 122 -7.41 -1.25 14.50
N LEU A 123 -8.19 -1.38 13.43
CA LEU A 123 -7.91 -0.79 12.12
C LEU A 123 -8.93 0.31 11.88
N ARG A 124 -8.46 1.56 11.74
CA ARG A 124 -9.30 2.66 11.24
C ARG A 124 -9.16 2.75 9.74
N ALA A 125 -10.25 3.06 9.05
CA ALA A 125 -10.26 3.30 7.62
C ALA A 125 -11.23 4.42 7.26
N GLY A 126 -10.98 5.05 6.13
CA GLY A 126 -11.82 6.12 5.59
C GLY A 126 -11.47 6.45 4.15
N MET A 127 -12.30 7.30 3.56
CA MET A 127 -12.16 7.73 2.18
C MET A 127 -12.44 9.22 2.03
N VAL A 128 -11.79 9.86 1.06
CA VAL A 128 -12.06 11.25 0.68
C VAL A 128 -12.17 11.33 -0.84
N HIS A 129 -13.21 12.01 -1.33
CA HIS A 129 -13.38 12.21 -2.76
C HIS A 129 -12.31 13.17 -3.30
N THR A 130 -11.74 12.86 -4.46
CA THR A 130 -10.59 13.59 -5.02
C THR A 130 -10.94 15.04 -5.32
N SER A 131 -12.15 15.30 -5.84
CA SER A 131 -12.60 16.68 -6.09
C SER A 131 -12.71 17.52 -4.80
N ALA A 132 -13.02 16.89 -3.66
CA ALA A 132 -13.14 17.57 -2.37
C ALA A 132 -11.77 17.90 -1.77
N LEU A 133 -10.76 17.06 -1.97
CA LEU A 133 -9.37 17.41 -1.67
C LEU A 133 -8.91 18.58 -2.55
N ARG A 134 -9.19 18.50 -3.86
CA ARG A 134 -8.75 19.49 -4.83
C ARG A 134 -9.35 20.87 -4.56
N SER A 135 -10.63 20.94 -4.18
CA SER A 135 -11.29 22.21 -3.84
C SER A 135 -10.69 22.89 -2.60
N GLN A 136 -10.01 22.13 -1.73
CA GLN A 136 -9.28 22.62 -0.57
C GLN A 136 -7.79 22.90 -0.88
N GLY A 137 -7.39 22.84 -2.16
CA GLY A 137 -6.00 23.06 -2.58
C GLY A 137 -5.08 21.85 -2.40
N HIS A 138 -5.61 20.71 -1.96
CA HIS A 138 -4.86 19.47 -1.81
C HIS A 138 -5.04 18.57 -3.04
N TRP A 139 -3.96 18.29 -3.75
CA TRP A 139 -4.01 17.44 -4.95
C TRP A 139 -3.27 16.12 -4.73
N VAL A 140 -3.66 15.12 -5.52
CA VAL A 140 -3.01 13.82 -5.59
C VAL A 140 -2.67 13.53 -7.05
N ARG A 141 -1.44 13.10 -7.28
CA ARG A 141 -0.96 12.65 -8.59
C ARG A 141 -0.36 11.26 -8.50
N LEU A 142 -0.38 10.57 -9.62
CA LEU A 142 0.11 9.22 -9.76
C LEU A 142 1.07 9.07 -10.93
N ALA A 143 2.11 8.28 -10.70
CA ALA A 143 2.89 7.61 -11.72
C ALA A 143 3.00 6.13 -11.37
N LYS A 144 3.63 5.34 -12.24
CA LYS A 144 4.06 3.99 -11.91
C LYS A 144 5.44 3.71 -12.45
N VAL A 145 6.26 3.00 -11.68
CA VAL A 145 7.62 2.59 -12.07
C VAL A 145 7.57 1.12 -12.45
N ALA A 146 8.13 0.74 -13.59
CA ALA A 146 8.31 -0.66 -13.95
C ALA A 146 9.40 -1.29 -13.08
N LEU A 147 9.07 -2.32 -12.32
CA LEU A 147 10.05 -3.14 -11.59
C LEU A 147 10.43 -4.39 -12.38
N SER A 148 9.48 -4.92 -13.17
CA SER A 148 9.68 -5.98 -14.15
C SER A 148 8.65 -5.83 -15.27
N GLU A 149 8.64 -6.76 -16.23
CA GLU A 149 7.60 -6.83 -17.27
C GLU A 149 6.18 -7.01 -16.70
N GLN A 150 6.06 -7.64 -15.52
CA GLN A 150 4.79 -8.00 -14.91
C GLN A 150 4.44 -7.14 -13.68
N VAL A 151 5.40 -6.41 -13.11
CA VAL A 151 5.22 -5.69 -11.85
C VAL A 151 5.54 -4.21 -12.04
N SER A 152 4.58 -3.35 -11.71
CA SER A 152 4.77 -1.92 -11.60
C SER A 152 4.44 -1.43 -10.19
N LEU A 153 5.25 -0.50 -9.68
CA LEU A 153 5.05 0.13 -8.38
C LEU A 153 4.35 1.48 -8.56
N PRO A 154 3.19 1.72 -7.92
CA PRO A 154 2.57 3.03 -7.87
C PRO A 154 3.47 4.05 -7.16
N VAL A 155 3.53 5.28 -7.67
CA VAL A 155 4.20 6.41 -7.02
C VAL A 155 3.21 7.55 -6.88
N PHE A 156 2.98 7.97 -5.65
CA PHE A 156 2.08 9.06 -5.30
C PHE A 156 2.87 10.37 -5.13
N SER A 157 2.30 11.49 -5.56
CA SER A 157 2.81 12.81 -5.23
C SER A 157 1.68 13.80 -4.94
N GLY A 158 2.03 14.92 -4.31
CA GLY A 158 1.07 15.90 -3.80
C GLY A 158 0.84 15.73 -2.31
N ARG A 159 -0.19 16.40 -1.80
CA ARG A 159 -0.50 16.49 -0.36
C ARG A 159 -1.94 16.10 0.00
N GLY A 160 -2.77 15.73 -0.99
CA GLY A 160 -4.14 15.27 -0.73
C GLY A 160 -4.22 13.99 0.08
N TRP A 161 -3.19 13.17 -0.01
CA TRP A 161 -3.11 11.93 0.74
C TRP A 161 -2.68 12.15 2.20
N GLU A 162 -1.76 13.08 2.45
CA GLU A 162 -1.42 13.54 3.82
C GLU A 162 -2.67 14.10 4.50
N GLU A 163 -3.47 14.86 3.76
CA GLU A 163 -4.71 15.43 4.28
C GLU A 163 -5.77 14.35 4.56
N ALA A 164 -5.93 13.36 3.67
CA ALA A 164 -6.82 12.23 3.92
C ALA A 164 -6.41 11.45 5.18
N GLU A 165 -5.12 11.22 5.39
CA GLU A 165 -4.60 10.56 6.59
C GLU A 165 -4.81 11.43 7.86
N ARG A 166 -4.60 12.74 7.75
CA ARG A 166 -4.87 13.70 8.84
C ARG A 166 -6.36 13.66 9.23
N LEU A 167 -7.28 13.67 8.26
CA LEU A 167 -8.72 13.56 8.49
C LEU A 167 -9.09 12.22 9.15
N LEU A 168 -8.50 11.10 8.70
CA LEU A 168 -8.66 9.79 9.32
C LEU A 168 -8.23 9.79 10.80
N LYS A 169 -7.15 10.50 11.12
CA LYS A 169 -6.60 10.65 12.46
C LYS A 169 -7.41 11.56 13.36
N ALA A 170 -7.91 12.69 12.82
CA ALA A 170 -8.77 13.62 13.53
C ALA A 170 -10.16 13.02 13.81
N GLY A 171 -10.64 12.14 12.92
CA GLY A 171 -11.96 11.54 13.03
C GLY A 171 -13.11 12.46 12.60
N ASP A 172 -12.79 13.58 11.94
CA ASP A 172 -13.76 14.57 11.47
C ASP A 172 -13.39 15.14 10.09
N GLY A 173 -14.36 15.85 9.49
CA GLY A 173 -14.22 16.53 8.21
C GLY A 173 -15.45 16.33 7.32
N ALA A 174 -16.05 17.42 6.84
CA ALA A 174 -17.28 17.37 6.03
C ALA A 174 -17.14 16.54 4.73
N ALA A 175 -15.91 16.41 4.21
CA ALA A 175 -15.61 15.65 3.00
C ALA A 175 -15.07 14.24 3.27
N PHE A 176 -14.88 13.86 4.55
CA PHE A 176 -14.28 12.60 4.95
C PHE A 176 -15.35 11.56 5.28
N GLU A 177 -15.30 10.42 4.60
CA GLU A 177 -16.19 9.30 4.85
C GLU A 177 -15.48 8.26 5.72
N ARG A 178 -15.89 8.20 7.00
CA ARG A 178 -15.40 7.18 7.94
C ARG A 178 -16.01 5.83 7.59
N ILE A 179 -15.18 4.79 7.52
CA ILE A 179 -15.67 3.42 7.41
C ILE A 179 -15.88 2.86 8.82
N HIS A 180 -17.15 2.63 9.17
CA HIS A 180 -17.54 2.06 10.45
C HIS A 180 -17.63 0.53 10.36
N ALA A 181 -16.88 -0.16 11.22
CA ALA A 181 -16.80 -1.62 11.23
C ALA A 181 -18.14 -2.33 11.55
N ALA A 182 -19.06 -1.61 12.21
CA ALA A 182 -20.38 -2.09 12.59
C ALA A 182 -21.40 -2.09 11.43
N ASP A 183 -21.13 -1.34 10.36
CA ASP A 183 -22.01 -1.29 9.20
C ASP A 183 -21.91 -2.60 8.37
N GLU A 184 -22.90 -2.80 7.51
CA GLU A 184 -22.95 -3.88 6.52
C GLU A 184 -23.07 -3.34 5.08
N PRO A 185 -22.69 -4.11 4.05
CA PRO A 185 -22.01 -5.40 4.12
C PRO A 185 -20.53 -5.24 4.52
N ALA A 186 -19.90 -6.30 5.04
CA ALA A 186 -18.47 -6.38 5.33
C ALA A 186 -17.77 -7.58 4.66
N GLU A 187 -17.86 -7.65 3.35
CA GLU A 187 -17.28 -8.72 2.53
C GLU A 187 -15.84 -8.40 2.15
N ALA A 188 -14.90 -9.30 2.46
CA ALA A 188 -13.50 -9.15 2.06
C ALA A 188 -12.92 -10.46 1.52
N ASP A 189 -12.23 -10.38 0.37
CA ASP A 189 -11.43 -11.48 -0.16
C ASP A 189 -9.94 -11.17 0.04
N PHE A 190 -9.25 -12.02 0.78
CA PHE A 190 -7.81 -11.89 1.04
C PHE A 190 -6.94 -12.78 0.12
N LYS A 191 -7.44 -13.21 -1.05
CA LYS A 191 -6.66 -13.97 -2.05
C LYS A 191 -5.44 -13.19 -2.52
N GLY A 192 -4.31 -13.88 -2.60
CA GLY A 192 -3.01 -13.31 -2.96
C GLY A 192 -2.24 -12.72 -1.78
N PHE A 193 -2.82 -12.65 -0.57
CA PHE A 193 -2.02 -12.36 0.62
C PHE A 193 -1.08 -13.52 0.93
N GLU A 194 0.22 -13.26 0.93
CA GLU A 194 1.25 -14.24 1.27
C GLU A 194 2.30 -13.63 2.21
N CYS A 195 2.70 -14.37 3.25
CA CYS A 195 3.72 -13.94 4.20
C CYS A 195 4.60 -15.13 4.61
N ARG A 196 5.40 -15.62 3.66
CA ARG A 196 6.13 -16.91 3.78
C ARG A 196 7.63 -16.78 3.85
N TRP A 197 8.18 -15.58 3.63
CA TRP A 197 9.63 -15.39 3.60
C TRP A 197 10.22 -15.37 5.02
N GLN A 198 11.40 -15.98 5.15
CA GLN A 198 12.22 -15.82 6.35
C GLN A 198 12.79 -14.40 6.44
N HIS A 199 13.29 -14.03 7.62
CA HIS A 199 14.00 -12.77 7.78
C HIS A 199 15.30 -12.80 6.94
N VAL A 200 15.46 -11.83 6.05
CA VAL A 200 16.67 -11.71 5.22
C VAL A 200 17.81 -11.14 6.07
N PRO A 201 18.96 -11.81 6.21
CA PRO A 201 20.08 -11.26 6.98
C PRO A 201 20.71 -10.03 6.27
N SER A 202 21.47 -9.21 7.00
CA SER A 202 22.31 -8.21 6.33
C SER A 202 23.58 -8.88 5.81
N VAL A 203 23.97 -8.55 4.57
CA VAL A 203 25.23 -9.01 3.96
C VAL A 203 26.43 -8.21 4.47
N ARG A 204 26.24 -6.93 4.81
CA ARG A 204 27.31 -5.99 5.23
C ARG A 204 27.16 -5.54 6.69
N GLY A 205 26.55 -6.37 7.53
CA GLY A 205 26.32 -6.10 8.95
C GLY A 205 25.12 -5.18 9.26
N HIS A 206 24.87 -4.16 8.44
CA HIS A 206 23.78 -3.20 8.64
C HIS A 206 22.78 -3.17 7.47
N LYS A 207 21.52 -2.82 7.76
CA LYS A 207 20.52 -2.42 6.75
C LYS A 207 20.18 -0.96 7.00
N LEU A 208 20.27 -0.13 5.97
CA LEU A 208 19.91 1.27 6.04
C LEU A 208 18.51 1.45 5.43
N SER A 209 17.62 2.09 6.18
CA SER A 209 16.32 2.56 5.69
C SER A 209 16.24 4.06 5.97
N LEU A 210 15.92 4.85 4.96
CA LEU A 210 15.85 6.31 5.06
C LEU A 210 14.50 6.79 4.55
N ILE A 211 13.85 7.63 5.36
CA ILE A 211 12.69 8.42 4.94
C ILE A 211 13.19 9.86 4.80
N VAL A 212 12.99 10.44 3.61
CA VAL A 212 13.48 11.77 3.27
C VAL A 212 12.29 12.61 2.83
N ALA A 213 12.04 13.71 3.55
CA ALA A 213 11.01 14.67 3.21
C ALA A 213 11.66 16.04 3.03
N ALA A 214 11.56 16.60 1.83
CA ALA A 214 11.98 17.97 1.56
C ALA A 214 10.87 18.93 2.02
N THR A 215 11.24 19.98 2.76
CA THR A 215 10.31 20.84 3.50
C THR A 215 10.06 22.21 2.87
N SER A 216 10.60 22.48 1.67
CA SER A 216 10.34 23.73 0.96
C SER A 216 8.88 23.79 0.51
N THR A 217 8.33 24.99 0.41
CA THR A 217 7.04 25.23 -0.25
C THR A 217 7.15 25.18 -1.78
N ASP A 218 8.37 25.28 -2.32
CA ASP A 218 8.65 25.19 -3.76
C ASP A 218 8.95 23.74 -4.17
N ALA A 219 8.12 23.20 -5.06
CA ALA A 219 8.24 21.84 -5.59
C ALA A 219 9.54 21.61 -6.39
N VAL A 220 10.04 22.63 -7.11
CA VAL A 220 11.29 22.55 -7.89
C VAL A 220 12.48 22.42 -6.94
N VAL A 221 12.48 23.17 -5.85
CA VAL A 221 13.52 23.08 -4.80
C VAL A 221 13.49 21.73 -4.11
N ASN A 222 12.30 21.19 -3.82
CA ASN A 222 12.15 19.86 -3.23
C ASN A 222 12.68 18.78 -4.18
N GLN A 223 12.33 18.85 -5.47
CA GLN A 223 12.84 17.94 -6.49
C GLN A 223 14.38 17.97 -6.59
N ALA A 224 14.97 19.17 -6.62
CA ALA A 224 16.43 19.32 -6.64
C ALA A 224 17.07 18.74 -5.36
N THR A 225 16.39 18.81 -4.22
CA THR A 225 16.84 18.21 -2.96
C THR A 225 16.82 16.69 -3.02
N TYR A 226 15.75 16.08 -3.52
CA TYR A 226 15.71 14.62 -3.70
C TYR A 226 16.80 14.13 -4.65
N ARG A 227 17.04 14.84 -5.77
CA ARG A 227 18.14 14.51 -6.69
C ARG A 227 19.51 14.56 -6.02
N ARG A 228 19.78 15.59 -5.20
CA ARG A 228 21.04 15.70 -4.44
C ARG A 228 21.22 14.56 -3.45
N VAL A 229 20.16 14.18 -2.73
CA VAL A 229 20.20 13.07 -1.77
C VAL A 229 20.46 11.75 -2.48
N LEU A 230 19.77 11.47 -3.59
CA LEU A 230 19.99 10.24 -4.36
C LEU A 230 21.42 10.18 -4.93
N ALA A 231 21.92 11.29 -5.50
CA ALA A 231 23.30 11.35 -5.98
C ALA A 231 24.32 11.10 -4.87
N ALA A 232 24.11 11.69 -3.69
CA ALA A 232 24.99 11.48 -2.53
C ALA A 232 24.94 10.04 -2.00
N LEU A 233 23.79 9.37 -2.09
CA LEU A 233 23.64 7.95 -1.74
C LEU A 233 24.36 7.06 -2.75
N GLN A 234 24.19 7.32 -4.05
CA GLN A 234 24.87 6.56 -5.10
C GLN A 234 26.40 6.71 -5.00
N GLU A 235 26.90 7.93 -4.75
CA GLU A 235 28.32 8.19 -4.53
C GLU A 235 28.90 7.42 -3.33
N ARG A 236 28.15 7.31 -2.22
CA ARG A 236 28.64 6.72 -0.96
C ARG A 236 28.41 5.22 -0.85
N VAL A 237 27.32 4.71 -1.42
CA VAL A 237 26.87 3.32 -1.24
C VAL A 237 27.16 2.47 -2.48
N GLY A 238 27.45 3.11 -3.62
CA GLY A 238 27.73 2.46 -4.90
C GLY A 238 26.47 2.18 -5.70
N ASP A 239 26.59 1.33 -6.73
CA ASP A 239 25.48 0.96 -7.60
C ASP A 239 24.46 0.04 -6.93
N THR A 240 23.21 0.11 -7.39
CA THR A 240 22.07 -0.62 -6.82
C THR A 240 22.31 -2.13 -6.70
N GLU A 241 22.94 -2.75 -7.69
CA GLU A 241 23.24 -4.19 -7.64
C GLU A 241 24.14 -4.57 -6.45
N GLN A 242 25.07 -3.69 -6.09
CA GLN A 242 26.06 -3.95 -5.04
C GLN A 242 25.46 -3.85 -3.65
N HIS A 243 24.46 -2.98 -3.46
CA HIS A 243 23.88 -2.68 -2.15
C HIS A 243 22.40 -3.10 -2.01
N HIS A 244 21.82 -3.78 -3.00
CA HIS A 244 20.45 -4.28 -2.93
C HIS A 244 20.26 -5.16 -1.67
N PRO A 245 19.26 -4.89 -0.81
CA PRO A 245 19.13 -5.59 0.47
C PRO A 245 18.67 -7.04 0.35
N LEU A 246 18.14 -7.42 -0.82
CA LEU A 246 17.71 -8.77 -1.15
C LEU A 246 18.69 -9.42 -2.13
N ARG A 247 18.96 -10.71 -1.90
CA ARG A 247 19.76 -11.60 -2.75
C ARG A 247 18.90 -12.81 -3.06
N VAL A 248 18.59 -13.06 -4.33
CA VAL A 248 17.60 -14.08 -4.74
C VAL A 248 17.98 -15.47 -4.23
N ASP A 249 19.27 -15.79 -4.29
CA ASP A 249 19.88 -17.02 -3.78
C ASP A 249 19.79 -17.19 -2.25
N GLN A 250 19.52 -16.11 -1.51
CA GLN A 250 19.36 -16.14 -0.05
C GLN A 250 17.90 -16.11 0.40
N LEU A 251 16.95 -15.98 -0.53
CA LEU A 251 15.52 -16.00 -0.22
C LEU A 251 15.10 -17.43 0.13
N ASN A 252 14.63 -17.61 1.36
CA ASN A 252 14.19 -18.91 1.87
C ASN A 252 12.76 -18.81 2.38
N LEU A 253 11.92 -19.76 1.96
CA LEU A 253 10.59 -19.93 2.52
C LEU A 253 10.68 -20.48 3.95
N THR A 254 9.75 -20.07 4.81
CA THR A 254 9.70 -20.51 6.20
C THR A 254 8.85 -21.76 6.35
N PHE A 255 9.36 -22.73 7.10
CA PHE A 255 8.59 -23.88 7.59
C PHE A 255 8.15 -23.71 9.05
N ARG A 256 8.49 -22.57 9.67
CA ARG A 256 8.12 -22.28 11.06
C ARG A 256 6.65 -21.91 11.13
N SER A 257 5.86 -22.72 11.83
CA SER A 257 4.42 -22.54 12.00
C SER A 257 4.04 -21.17 12.53
N GLY A 258 4.82 -20.60 13.47
CA GLY A 258 4.60 -19.26 13.99
C GLY A 258 4.71 -18.15 12.93
N LEU A 259 5.56 -18.34 11.92
CA LEU A 259 5.69 -17.38 10.80
C LEU A 259 4.57 -17.54 9.76
N LEU A 260 4.13 -18.78 9.54
CA LEU A 260 2.99 -19.08 8.66
C LEU A 260 1.63 -18.76 9.29
N ALA A 261 1.59 -18.55 10.61
CA ALA A 261 0.37 -18.32 11.36
C ALA A 261 -0.39 -17.07 10.88
N ASN A 262 0.32 -16.00 10.52
CA ASN A 262 -0.30 -14.76 10.05
C ASN A 262 -1.05 -14.98 8.74
N GLU A 263 -0.39 -15.56 7.74
CA GLU A 263 -1.05 -15.88 6.47
C GLU A 263 -2.23 -16.82 6.69
N SER A 264 -2.05 -17.87 7.48
CA SER A 264 -3.13 -18.81 7.81
C SER A 264 -4.33 -18.09 8.45
N ARG A 265 -4.11 -17.19 9.41
CA ARG A 265 -5.18 -16.39 10.06
C ARG A 265 -5.94 -15.53 9.05
N VAL A 266 -5.22 -14.86 8.15
CA VAL A 266 -5.82 -14.02 7.10
C VAL A 266 -6.63 -14.86 6.11
N ARG A 267 -6.03 -15.92 5.58
CA ARG A 267 -6.58 -16.71 4.47
C ARG A 267 -7.73 -17.61 4.87
N THR A 268 -7.87 -17.90 6.16
CA THR A 268 -8.99 -18.68 6.71
C THR A 268 -9.83 -17.87 7.70
N HIS A 269 -9.82 -16.54 7.59
CA HIS A 269 -10.66 -15.68 8.41
C HIS A 269 -12.15 -16.02 8.22
N GLY A 270 -12.93 -16.02 9.30
CA GLY A 270 -14.33 -16.45 9.31
C GLY A 270 -14.56 -17.95 9.11
N GLN A 271 -13.50 -18.76 8.95
CA GLN A 271 -13.61 -20.21 8.76
C GLN A 271 -13.27 -20.97 10.04
N GLY A 272 -13.78 -22.19 10.15
CA GLY A 272 -13.51 -23.06 11.30
C GLY A 272 -12.07 -23.58 11.39
N TRP A 273 -11.71 -24.13 12.55
CA TRP A 273 -10.35 -24.62 12.84
C TRP A 273 -9.84 -25.65 11.82
N LEU A 274 -10.71 -26.52 11.29
CA LEU A 274 -10.36 -27.51 10.26
C LEU A 274 -9.84 -26.87 8.98
N ALA A 275 -10.46 -25.77 8.53
CA ALA A 275 -10.02 -25.06 7.33
C ALA A 275 -8.62 -24.47 7.54
N ARG A 276 -8.37 -23.93 8.73
CA ARG A 276 -7.06 -23.41 9.12
C ARG A 276 -5.97 -24.47 9.09
N TRP A 277 -6.23 -25.64 9.66
CA TRP A 277 -5.30 -26.78 9.61
C TRP A 277 -5.01 -27.25 8.19
N ARG A 278 -6.06 -27.41 7.36
CA ARG A 278 -5.90 -27.77 5.94
C ARG A 278 -5.06 -26.73 5.19
N TYR A 279 -5.26 -25.44 5.47
CA TYR A 279 -4.47 -24.38 4.85
C TYR A 279 -3.00 -24.45 5.27
N ILE A 280 -2.70 -24.70 6.54
CA ILE A 280 -1.32 -24.87 7.02
C ILE A 280 -0.63 -26.05 6.30
N LEU A 281 -1.31 -27.21 6.19
CA LEU A 281 -0.76 -28.36 5.46
C LEU A 281 -0.49 -28.02 3.99
N ARG A 282 -1.39 -27.26 3.35
CA ARG A 282 -1.18 -26.75 2.00
C ARG A 282 0.06 -25.84 1.92
N LEU A 283 0.28 -24.95 2.90
CA LEU A 283 1.47 -24.09 2.94
C LEU A 283 2.76 -24.90 3.05
N TYR A 284 2.77 -25.95 3.87
CA TYR A 284 3.90 -26.87 3.94
C TYR A 284 4.17 -27.52 2.59
N GLY A 285 3.14 -28.00 1.90
CA GLY A 285 3.27 -28.58 0.56
C GLY A 285 3.79 -27.59 -0.48
N LEU A 286 3.27 -26.35 -0.49
CA LEU A 286 3.74 -25.29 -1.40
C LEU A 286 5.19 -24.92 -1.13
N ASN A 287 5.57 -24.72 0.13
CA ASN A 287 6.93 -24.33 0.47
C ASN A 287 7.95 -25.45 0.18
N LEU A 288 7.54 -26.72 0.20
CA LEU A 288 8.38 -27.85 -0.22
C LEU A 288 8.57 -27.90 -1.75
N ALA A 289 7.59 -27.42 -2.52
CA ALA A 289 7.65 -27.45 -3.98
C ALA A 289 8.52 -26.33 -4.58
N GLY A 290 8.84 -25.29 -3.80
CA GLY A 290 9.57 -24.11 -4.24
C GLY A 290 8.63 -22.99 -4.68
#